data_AF-A0A3M3A3K0-F1
#
_entry.id   AF-A0A3M3A3K0-F1
#
_cell.length_a   1.000
_cell.length_b   1.000
_cell.length_c   1.000
_cell.angle_alpha   90.00
_cell.angle_beta   90.00
_cell.angle_gamma   90.00
#
_symmetry.space_group_name_H-M   'P 1'
#
loop_
_entity.id
_entity.type
_entity.pdbx_description
1 polymer ?
#
loop_
_entity_poly.entity_id
_entity_poly.type
_entity_poly.pdbx_seq_one_letter_code
_entity_poly.pdbx_strand_id
1 'polypeptide(L)' 'RVVEHQTSDGEHFHFRYDREARTTWVTDVLGRELEIHYNKDHRVTSSRDYSGDHYVIEIDDTGNMTGL' A
#
# COMPACT_ATOMS: atom_id res chain seq x y z
N ARG A 1 7.31 13.53 0.65
CA ARG A 1 6.69 12.31 0.08
C ARG A 1 7.30 12.10 -1.28
N VAL A 2 7.66 10.87 -1.61
CA VAL A 2 8.15 10.50 -2.94
C VAL A 2 6.92 10.29 -3.82
N VAL A 3 6.87 10.86 -5.01
CA VAL A 3 5.76 10.65 -5.97
C VAL A 3 6.17 9.77 -7.15
N GLU A 4 7.47 9.52 -7.28
CA GLU A 4 8.08 8.83 -8.38
C GLU A 4 9.39 8.16 -7.91
N HIS A 5 9.63 6.92 -8.31
CA HIS A 5 10.88 6.21 -8.03
C HIS A 5 11.37 5.48 -9.27
N GLN A 6 12.65 5.62 -9.58
CA GLN A 6 13.32 4.91 -10.66
C GLN A 6 14.45 4.05 -10.10
N THR A 7 14.51 2.78 -10.51
CA THR A 7 15.64 1.89 -10.19
C THR A 7 16.73 2.00 -11.25
N SER A 8 17.95 1.53 -10.95
CA SER A 8 19.05 1.50 -11.92
C SER A 8 18.73 0.65 -13.16
N ASP A 9 17.82 -0.30 -13.00
CA ASP A 9 17.43 -1.26 -14.03
C ASP A 9 16.29 -0.71 -14.91
N GLY A 10 15.88 0.54 -14.68
CA GLY A 10 14.89 1.26 -15.48
C GLY A 10 13.44 1.05 -15.04
N GLU A 11 13.21 0.37 -13.90
CA GLU A 11 11.86 0.28 -13.36
C GLU A 11 11.41 1.64 -12.85
N HIS A 12 10.14 1.96 -13.09
CA HIS A 12 9.53 3.22 -12.79
C HIS A 12 8.23 3.01 -12.02
N PHE A 13 8.12 3.66 -10.87
CA PHE A 13 6.97 3.55 -9.99
C PHE A 13 6.38 4.93 -9.71
N HIS A 14 5.06 5.04 -9.78
CA HIS A 14 4.33 6.25 -9.40
C HIS A 14 3.58 6.04 -8.09
N PHE A 15 3.64 7.02 -7.20
CA PHE A 15 3.02 6.93 -5.87
C PHE A 15 1.96 8.00 -5.70
N ARG A 16 0.77 7.57 -5.25
CA ARG A 16 -0.36 8.45 -4.91
C ARG A 16 -0.74 8.22 -3.45
N TYR A 17 -1.10 9.32 -2.78
CA TYR A 17 -1.44 9.30 -1.35
C TYR A 17 -2.71 10.09 -1.11
N ASP A 18 -3.68 9.46 -0.46
CA ASP A 18 -4.79 10.12 0.18
C ASP A 18 -4.59 10.02 1.71
N ARG A 19 -4.29 11.16 2.33
CA ARG A 19 -4.02 11.23 3.77
C ARG A 19 -5.28 11.18 4.61
N GLU A 20 -6.40 11.66 4.07
CA GLU A 20 -7.68 11.67 4.78
C GLU A 20 -8.27 10.27 4.80
N ALA A 21 -8.25 9.61 3.63
CA ALA A 21 -8.64 8.21 3.50
C ALA A 21 -7.61 7.23 4.10
N ARG A 22 -6.37 7.68 4.32
CA ARG A 22 -5.23 6.85 4.74
C ARG A 22 -5.03 5.68 3.77
N THR A 23 -4.87 6.03 2.50
CA THR A 23 -4.64 5.08 1.42
C THR A 23 -3.44 5.50 0.58
N THR A 24 -2.63 4.52 0.21
CA THR A 24 -1.53 4.67 -0.74
C THR A 24 -1.81 3.81 -1.96
N TRP A 25 -1.52 4.33 -3.14
CA TRP A 25 -1.49 3.57 -4.39
C TRP A 25 -0.10 3.63 -5.00
N VAL A 26 0.35 2.53 -5.58
CA VAL A 26 1.60 2.43 -6.32
C VAL A 26 1.30 1.84 -7.69
N THR A 27 1.71 2.53 -8.75
CA THR A 27 1.62 2.03 -10.12
C THR A 27 3.00 1.62 -10.61
N ASP A 28 3.15 0.40 -11.09
CA ASP A 28 4.40 -0.12 -11.64
C ASP A 28 4.58 0.22 -13.13
N VAL A 29 5.70 -0.22 -13.71
CA VAL A 29 6.02 -0.01 -15.14
C VAL A 29 5.02 -0.61 -16.12
N LEU A 30 4.27 -1.63 -15.70
CA LEU A 30 3.26 -2.29 -16.52
C LEU A 30 1.89 -1.60 -16.38
N GLY A 31 1.77 -0.57 -15.54
CA GLY A 31 0.52 0.11 -15.24
C GLY A 31 -0.37 -0.64 -14.24
N ARG A 32 0.14 -1.67 -13.55
CA ARG A 32 -0.60 -2.39 -12.52
C ARG A 32 -0.59 -1.56 -11.23
N GLU A 33 -1.66 -1.65 -10.44
CA GLU A 33 -1.84 -0.84 -9.23
C GLU A 33 -1.88 -1.70 -7.96
N LEU A 34 -0.94 -1.44 -7.04
CA LEU A 34 -0.98 -1.86 -5.64
C LEU A 34 -1.75 -0.81 -4.83
N GLU A 35 -2.63 -1.25 -3.94
CA GLU A 35 -3.40 -0.40 -3.02
C GLU A 35 -3.16 -0.84 -1.58
N ILE A 36 -2.92 0.12 -0.68
CA ILE A 36 -2.65 -0.14 0.74
C ILE A 36 -3.50 0.80 1.61
N HIS A 37 -4.26 0.24 2.54
CA HIS A 37 -5.04 0.98 3.52
C HIS A 37 -4.41 0.92 4.91
N TYR A 38 -4.51 2.04 5.62
CA TYR A 38 -3.96 2.18 6.97
C TYR A 38 -5.01 2.57 7.99
N ASN A 39 -4.86 2.06 9.21
CA ASN A 39 -5.60 2.56 10.36
C ASN A 39 -5.07 3.93 10.83
N LYS A 40 -5.75 4.51 11.83
CA LYS A 40 -5.40 5.81 12.42
C LYS A 40 -3.98 5.88 13.00
N ASP A 41 -3.39 4.74 13.36
CA ASP A 41 -2.05 4.63 13.93
C ASP A 41 -1.00 4.31 12.85
N HIS A 42 -1.36 4.49 11.57
CA HIS A 42 -0.52 4.28 10.40
C HIS A 42 -0.02 2.84 10.20
N ARG A 43 -0.79 1.84 10.69
CA ARG A 43 -0.55 0.42 10.42
C ARG A 43 -1.39 -0.07 9.26
N VAL A 44 -0.85 -0.94 8.42
CA VAL A 44 -1.56 -1.55 7.30
C VAL A 44 -2.67 -2.46 7.80
N THR A 45 -3.89 -2.27 7.31
CA THR A 45 -5.06 -3.11 7.64
C THR A 45 -5.58 -3.89 6.45
N SER A 46 -5.31 -3.44 5.23
CA SER A 46 -5.57 -4.22 4.03
C SER A 46 -4.71 -3.79 2.86
N SER A 47 -4.57 -4.67 1.89
CA SER A 47 -3.88 -4.38 0.64
C SER A 47 -4.44 -5.20 -0.52
N ARG A 48 -4.43 -4.61 -1.72
CA ARG A 48 -4.60 -5.32 -2.98
C ARG A 48 -3.28 -5.28 -3.75
N ASP A 49 -2.69 -6.43 -4.06
CA ASP A 49 -1.42 -6.49 -4.77
C ASP A 49 -1.57 -6.29 -6.30
N TYR A 50 -0.45 -6.34 -7.02
CA TYR A 50 -0.42 -6.16 -8.47
C TYR A 50 -1.09 -7.29 -9.26
N SER A 51 -1.28 -8.47 -8.66
CA SER A 51 -2.02 -9.59 -9.24
C SER A 51 -3.53 -9.46 -9.00
N GLY A 52 -3.93 -8.57 -8.09
CA GLY A 52 -5.31 -8.36 -7.67
C GLY A 52 -5.68 -9.13 -6.41
N ASP A 53 -4.76 -9.87 -5.80
CA ASP A 53 -5.02 -10.61 -4.56
C ASP A 53 -5.20 -9.63 -3.40
N HIS A 54 -6.16 -9.93 -2.52
CA HIS A 54 -6.54 -9.05 -1.42
C HIS A 54 -6.22 -9.71 -0.07
N TYR A 55 -5.61 -8.93 0.81
CA TYR A 55 -5.21 -9.34 2.15
C TYR A 55 -5.81 -8.39 3.17
N VAL A 56 -6.25 -8.92 4.30
CA VAL A 56 -6.77 -8.15 5.43
C VAL A 56 -5.97 -8.51 6.66
N ILE A 57 -5.47 -7.51 7.37
CA ILE A 57 -4.67 -7.71 8.58
C ILE A 57 -5.52 -7.29 9.77
N GLU A 58 -5.80 -8.25 10.65
CA GLU A 58 -6.46 -7.97 11.91
C GLU A 58 -5.44 -7.48 12.94
N ILE A 59 -5.76 -6.36 13.60
CA ILE A 59 -4.88 -5.73 14.58
C ILE A 59 -5.70 -5.44 15.84
N ASP A 60 -5.24 -5.91 16.99
CA ASP A 60 -5.87 -5.62 18.28
C ASP A 60 -5.61 -4.17 18.76
N ASP A 61 -6.28 -3.76 19.83
CA ASP A 61 -6.17 -2.40 20.39
C ASP A 61 -4.78 -2.05 20.94
N THR A 62 -3.92 -3.05 21.19
CA THR A 62 -2.53 -2.85 21.60
C THR A 62 -1.57 -2.81 20.41
N GLY A 63 -2.10 -3.05 19.21
CA GLY A 63 -1.38 -3.05 17.95
C GLY A 63 -0.82 -4.42 17.54
N ASN A 64 -1.14 -5.52 18.21
CA ASN A 64 -0.62 -6.81 17.75
C ASN A 64 -1.44 -7.31 16.56
N MET A 65 -0.75 -7.94 15.60
CA MET A 65 -1.43 -8.67 14.53
C MET A 65 -2.04 -9.95 15.09
N THR A 66 -3.33 -10.16 14.83
CA THR A 66 -4.09 -11.33 15.29
C THR A 66 -4.52 -12.24 14.15
N GLY A 67 -4.44 -11.80 12.90
CA GLY A 67 -4.86 -12.58 11.72
C GLY A 67 -4.41 -11.97 10.38
N LEU A 68 -4.46 -12.81 9.34
CA LEU A 68 -4.28 -12.50 7.91
C LEU A 68 -5.41 -13.14 7.10
#